data_AF-A0A963SNJ7-F1
#
_entry.id   AF-A0A963SNJ7-F1
#
_cell.length_a   1.000
_cell.length_b   1.000
_cell.length_c   1.000
_cell.angle_alpha   90.00
_cell.angle_beta   90.00
_cell.angle_gamma   90.00
#
_symmetry.space_group_name_H-M   'P 1'
#
loop_
_entity.id
_entity.type
_entity.pdbx_description
1 polymer ?
#
loop_
_entity_poly.entity_id
_entity_poly.type
_entity_poly.pdbx_seq_one_letter_code
_entity_poly.pdbx_strand_id
1 'polypeptide(L)'
;ETYYKVTRILWDSLTFPDFDRLSRKDGLNAGTLRAAFARANGPRWKAEHVGLKLNQRGWLQELRLCYGRDFLPTRCNARQFGPRDNVKVKIWRGL
;
A
#
# COMPACT_ATOMS: atom_id res chain seq x y z
N GLU A 1 -21.80 11.35 -11.39
CA GLU A 1 -21.87 10.82 -10.01
C GLU A 1 -21.24 9.43 -9.80
N THR A 2 -21.26 8.53 -10.79
CA THR A 2 -20.78 7.13 -10.65
C THR A 2 -19.34 6.99 -10.12
N TYR A 3 -18.43 7.88 -10.51
CA TYR A 3 -17.01 7.82 -10.10
C TYR A 3 -16.81 7.87 -8.58
N TYR A 4 -17.41 8.86 -7.90
CA TYR A 4 -17.26 9.03 -6.45
C TYR A 4 -17.88 7.88 -5.66
N LYS A 5 -18.99 7.32 -6.16
CA LYS A 5 -19.65 6.16 -5.54
C LYS A 5 -18.73 4.92 -5.58
N VAL A 6 -18.12 4.63 -6.71
CA VAL A 6 -17.21 3.49 -6.85
C VAL A 6 -15.98 3.66 -5.97
N THR A 7 -15.35 4.85 -5.98
CA THR A 7 -14.19 5.13 -5.13
C THR A 7 -14.50 4.95 -3.65
N ARG A 8 -15.69 5.38 -3.19
CA ARG A 8 -16.11 5.19 -1.80
C ARG A 8 -16.26 3.70 -1.43
N ILE A 9 -16.93 2.92 -2.29
CA ILE A 9 -17.08 1.47 -2.07
C ILE A 9 -15.71 0.78 -1.98
N LEU A 10 -14.78 1.13 -2.88
CA LEU A 10 -13.44 0.58 -2.84
C LEU A 10 -12.72 0.97 -1.55
N TRP A 11 -12.78 2.24 -1.16
CA TRP A 11 -12.15 2.73 0.06
C TRP A 11 -12.68 2.04 1.32
N ASP A 12 -14.00 1.92 1.45
CA ASP A 12 -14.66 1.31 2.61
C ASP A 12 -14.36 -0.19 2.73
N SER A 13 -13.98 -0.84 1.63
CA SER A 13 -13.58 -2.25 1.62
C SER A 13 -12.16 -2.51 2.13
N LEU A 14 -11.34 -1.46 2.28
CA LEU A 14 -9.94 -1.59 2.63
C LEU A 14 -9.72 -1.68 4.13
N THR A 15 -8.87 -2.62 4.52
CA THR A 15 -8.32 -2.69 5.87
C THR A 15 -6.86 -2.20 5.84
N PHE A 16 -6.58 -1.11 6.55
CA PHE A 16 -5.21 -0.66 6.72
C PHE A 16 -4.47 -1.56 7.72
N PRO A 17 -3.22 -1.95 7.43
CA PRO A 17 -2.42 -2.69 8.40
C PRO A 17 -2.12 -1.79 9.61
N ASP A 18 -1.90 -2.41 10.77
CA ASP A 18 -1.49 -1.72 12.00
C ASP A 18 -0.16 -0.97 11.79
N PHE A 19 -0.27 0.31 11.44
CA PHE A 19 0.87 1.18 11.14
C PHE A 19 1.70 1.50 12.37
N ASP A 20 1.07 1.58 13.54
CA ASP A 20 1.75 1.79 14.80
C ASP A 20 2.71 0.64 15.11
N ARG A 21 2.24 -0.60 14.98
CA ARG A 21 3.11 -1.77 15.14
C ARG A 21 4.18 -1.85 14.05
N LEU A 22 3.84 -1.52 12.80
CA LEU A 22 4.82 -1.50 11.71
C LEU A 22 5.91 -0.44 11.92
N SER A 23 5.57 0.74 12.46
CA SER A 23 6.51 1.82 12.75
C SER A 23 7.58 1.44 13.78
N ARG A 24 7.30 0.43 14.61
CA ARG A 24 8.21 -0.10 15.64
C ARG A 24 9.05 -1.29 15.15
N LYS A 25 8.81 -1.77 13.92
CA LYS A 25 9.55 -2.91 13.37
C LYS A 25 10.94 -2.47 12.91
N ASP A 26 11.96 -3.10 13.50
CA ASP A 26 13.33 -2.93 13.04
C ASP A 26 13.51 -3.40 11.60
N GLY A 27 14.19 -2.57 10.81
CA GLY A 27 14.48 -2.89 9.41
C GLY A 27 13.24 -2.93 8.50
N LEU A 28 12.15 -2.25 8.85
CA LEU A 28 10.97 -2.15 7.97
C LEU A 28 11.38 -1.72 6.56
N ASN A 29 10.95 -2.51 5.57
CA ASN A 29 11.19 -2.27 4.16
C ASN A 29 9.90 -2.29 3.34
N ALA A 30 10.01 -1.81 2.11
CA ALA A 30 8.89 -1.62 1.19
C ALA A 30 8.12 -2.93 0.94
N GLY A 31 8.83 -4.05 0.74
CA GLY A 31 8.21 -5.36 0.53
C GLY A 31 7.42 -5.85 1.75
N THR A 32 7.96 -5.65 2.95
CA THR A 32 7.29 -6.00 4.20
C THR A 32 6.00 -5.21 4.38
N LEU A 33 6.03 -3.90 4.07
CA LEU A 33 4.85 -3.05 4.15
C LEU A 33 3.76 -3.50 3.15
N ARG A 34 4.14 -3.78 1.89
CA ARG A 34 3.21 -4.31 0.87
C ARG A 34 2.58 -5.63 1.29
N ALA A 35 3.39 -6.56 1.82
CA ALA A 35 2.92 -7.83 2.32
C ALA A 35 1.99 -7.68 3.53
N ALA A 36 2.24 -6.70 4.41
CA ALA A 36 1.34 -6.40 5.51
C ALA A 36 -0.02 -5.87 5.02
N PHE A 37 -0.04 -4.98 4.04
CA PHE A 37 -1.27 -4.49 3.42
C PHE A 37 -2.05 -5.63 2.74
N ALA A 38 -1.38 -6.43 1.90
CA ALA A 38 -2.01 -7.54 1.21
C ALA A 38 -2.64 -8.54 2.19
N ARG A 39 -1.93 -8.90 3.26
CA ARG A 39 -2.48 -9.79 4.31
C ARG A 39 -3.71 -9.19 5.01
N ALA A 40 -3.73 -7.88 5.25
CA ALA A 40 -4.87 -7.22 5.87
C ALA A 40 -6.13 -7.23 4.99
N ASN A 41 -5.97 -7.29 3.66
CA ASN A 41 -7.08 -7.21 2.69
C ASN A 41 -7.43 -8.56 2.03
N GLY A 42 -6.85 -9.67 2.51
CA GLY A 42 -7.19 -11.02 2.08
C GLY A 42 -6.60 -11.45 0.73
N PRO A 43 -7.00 -12.64 0.23
CA PRO A 43 -6.29 -13.38 -0.82
C PRO A 43 -6.32 -12.73 -2.22
N ARG A 44 -7.23 -11.78 -2.46
CA ARG A 44 -7.28 -11.03 -3.72
C ARG A 44 -6.16 -10.00 -3.85
N TRP A 45 -5.57 -9.61 -2.73
CA TRP A 45 -4.46 -8.67 -2.71
C TRP A 45 -3.11 -9.40 -2.67
N LYS A 46 -2.19 -8.94 -3.53
CA LYS A 46 -0.79 -9.38 -3.55
C LYS A 46 0.11 -8.16 -3.36
N ALA A 47 1.34 -8.39 -2.89
CA ALA A 47 2.30 -7.32 -2.68
C ALA A 47 2.55 -6.49 -3.95
N GLU A 48 2.53 -7.13 -5.13
CA GLU A 48 2.72 -6.47 -6.43
C GLU A 48 1.57 -5.52 -6.84
N HIS A 49 0.42 -5.56 -6.15
CA HIS A 49 -0.72 -4.67 -6.38
C HIS A 49 -0.61 -3.36 -5.57
N VAL A 50 0.41 -3.25 -4.72
CA VAL A 50 0.57 -2.15 -3.77
C VAL A 50 1.86 -1.40 -4.09
N GLY A 51 1.72 -0.20 -4.65
CA GLY A 51 2.80 0.75 -4.84
C GLY A 51 3.03 1.62 -3.63
N LEU A 52 4.25 2.16 -3.48
CA LEU A 52 4.62 3.07 -2.41
C LEU A 52 5.20 4.36 -3.00
N LYS A 53 4.84 5.50 -2.40
CA LYS A 53 5.59 6.75 -2.57
C LYS A 53 6.32 7.06 -1.27
N LEU A 54 7.63 7.20 -1.36
CA LEU A 54 8.45 7.68 -0.27
C LEU A 54 8.95 9.09 -0.58
N ASN A 55 9.11 9.91 0.46
CA ASN A 55 9.88 11.15 0.32
C ASN A 55 11.39 10.87 0.27
N GLN A 56 12.19 11.91 0.03
CA GLN A 56 13.65 11.82 -0.04
C GLN A 56 14.30 11.28 1.26
N ARG A 57 13.61 11.37 2.40
CA ARG A 57 14.08 10.89 3.71
C ARG A 57 13.61 9.47 4.05
N GLY A 58 12.93 8.80 3.10
CA GLY A 58 12.43 7.43 3.24
C GLY A 58 11.10 7.30 4.00
N TRP A 59 10.40 8.40 4.28
CA TRP A 59 9.08 8.37 4.91
C TRP A 59 8.00 8.07 3.89
N LEU A 60 7.08 7.18 4.27
CA LEU A 60 5.88 6.86 3.50
C LEU A 60 5.01 8.11 3.34
N GLN A 61 4.69 8.46 2.09
CA GLN A 61 3.78 9.54 1.72
C GLN A 61 2.45 9.00 1.20
N GLU A 62 2.48 7.96 0.37
CA GLU A 62 1.28 7.37 -0.24
C GLU A 62 1.40 5.84 -0.30
N LEU A 63 0.30 5.17 0.00
CA LEU A 63 0.00 3.85 -0.56
C LEU A 63 -0.72 4.04 -1.89
N ARG A 64 -0.24 3.36 -2.94
CA ARG A 64 -0.80 3.43 -4.29
C ARG A 64 -1.40 2.08 -4.64
N LEU A 65 -2.72 2.01 -4.70
CA LEU A 65 -3.44 0.80 -5.02
C LEU A 65 -3.65 0.71 -6.53
N CYS A 66 -3.19 -0.39 -7.12
CA CYS A 66 -3.26 -0.60 -8.57
C CYS A 66 -4.48 -1.45 -8.90
N TYR A 67 -5.41 -0.87 -9.66
CA TYR A 67 -6.63 -1.52 -10.11
C TYR A 67 -6.67 -1.63 -11.63
N GLY A 68 -7.26 -2.72 -12.11
CA GLY A 68 -7.66 -2.86 -13.50
C GLY A 68 -8.91 -2.03 -13.81
N ARG A 69 -9.30 -2.01 -15.09
CA ARG A 69 -10.55 -1.35 -15.53
C ARG A 69 -11.81 -2.04 -15.01
N ASP A 70 -11.66 -3.25 -14.51
CA ASP A 70 -12.65 -4.09 -13.84
C ASP A 70 -12.73 -3.85 -12.33
N PHE A 71 -11.96 -2.89 -11.80
CA PHE A 71 -11.84 -2.59 -10.36
C PHE A 71 -11.30 -3.77 -9.52
N LEU A 72 -10.62 -4.72 -10.16
CA LEU A 72 -9.90 -5.77 -9.46
C LEU A 72 -8.44 -5.38 -9.26
N PRO A 73 -7.80 -5.82 -8.16
CA PRO A 73 -6.38 -5.58 -7.94
C PRO A 73 -5.55 -6.11 -9.12
N THR A 74 -4.62 -5.30 -9.60
CA THR A 74 -3.71 -5.66 -10.69
C THR A 74 -2.28 -5.25 -10.36
N ARG A 75 -1.31 -5.83 -11.07
CA ARG A 75 0.10 -5.52 -10.87
C ARG A 75 0.37 -4.04 -11.17
N CYS A 76 1.01 -3.36 -10.23
CA CYS A 76 1.47 -2.00 -10.45
C CYS A 76 2.54 -1.95 -11.55
N ASN A 77 2.46 -0.95 -12.41
CA ASN A 77 3.59 -0.63 -13.30
C ASN A 77 4.77 -0.06 -12.48
N ALA A 78 5.95 0.04 -13.09
CA ALA A 78 7.17 0.47 -12.39
C ALA A 78 7.04 1.84 -11.70
N ARG A 79 6.35 2.80 -12.32
CA ARG A 79 6.14 4.14 -11.76
C ARG A 79 5.19 4.12 -10.56
N GLN A 80 4.13 3.33 -10.64
CA GLN A 80 3.16 3.16 -9.56
C GLN A 80 3.77 2.39 -8.39
N PHE A 81 4.52 1.32 -8.69
CA PHE A 81 5.12 0.43 -7.70
C PHE A 81 6.11 1.17 -6.80
N GLY A 82 6.94 2.03 -7.39
CA GLY A 82 7.88 2.87 -6.65
C GLY A 82 9.13 2.08 -6.21
N PRO A 83 9.59 2.23 -4.94
CA PRO A 83 10.85 1.66 -4.49
C PRO A 83 10.84 0.12 -4.50
N ARG A 84 12.01 -0.48 -4.75
CA ARG A 84 12.22 -1.94 -4.65
C ARG A 84 11.94 -2.44 -3.23
N ASP A 85 11.61 -3.72 -3.10
CA ASP A 85 11.15 -4.32 -1.84
C ASP A 85 12.15 -4.24 -0.68
N ASN A 86 13.45 -4.23 -0.98
CA ASN A 86 14.51 -4.13 0.02
C ASN A 86 14.78 -2.69 0.52
N VAL A 87 14.14 -1.68 -0.06
CA VAL A 87 14.32 -0.28 0.35
C VAL A 87 13.68 -0.06 1.72
N LYS A 88 14.43 0.51 2.66
CA LYS A 88 13.93 0.84 4.01
C LYS A 88 12.82 1.89 3.94
N VAL A 89 11.80 1.72 4.80
CA VAL A 89 10.63 2.60 4.88
C VAL A 89 10.48 3.08 6.32
N LYS A 90 10.15 4.37 6.47
CA LYS A 90 9.73 4.97 7.73
C LYS A 90 8.24 5.28 7.67
N ILE A 91 7.52 5.00 8.76
CA ILE A 91 6.09 5.30 8.90
C ILE A 91 5.94 6.15 10.16
N TRP A 92 5.08 7.17 10.11
CA TRP A 92 4.76 8.00 11.27
C TRP A 92 4.08 7.19 12.36
N ARG A 93 4.38 7.55 13.60
CA ARG A 93 3.76 6.97 14.80
C ARG A 93 2.51 7.77 15.12
N GLY A 94 1.44 7.10 15.56
CA GLY A 94 0.18 7.74 15.95
C GLY A 94 -0.71 8.11 14.77
N LEU A 95 -0.79 7.22 13.77
CA LEU A 95 -1.79 7.28 12.70
C LEU A 95 -3.13 6.69 13.17
#